data_AF-A0A1A8HLG6-F1
#
_entry.id   AF-A0A1A8HLG6-F1
#
_cell.length_a   1.000
_cell.length_b   1.000
_cell.length_c   1.000
_cell.angle_alpha   90.00
_cell.angle_beta   90.00
_cell.angle_gamma   90.00
#
_symmetry.space_group_name_H-M   'P 1'
#
loop_
_entity.id
_entity.type
_entity.pdbx_description
1 polymer ?
#
loop_
_entity_poly.entity_id
_entity_poly.type
_entity_poly.pdbx_seq_one_letter_code
_entity_poly.pdbx_strand_id
1 'polypeptide(L)'
;MTGYCYTVGQLILAAVAYFIRDWRWLTLAVSLPFYAFFLFSWWFHESSRWLALKNKPEEAVEVLKSVARFNGRQEEGEKIDVKMLQESMKKEMSNIQGSYSVLDLFRTPKMRIMTICLSVVWLSTSFAYYGLAMDLQKFGVDIYLIQVIFGAVDIPAKVVIT
;
A
#
# COMPACT_ATOMS: atom_id res chain seq x y z
N MET A 1 -8.47 -9.76 4.81
CA MET A 1 -7.54 -10.54 3.97
C MET A 1 -6.17 -9.87 3.79
N THR A 2 -6.10 -8.55 3.57
CA THR A 2 -4.84 -7.80 3.37
C THR A 2 -3.81 -7.93 4.51
N GLY A 3 -4.25 -8.10 5.75
CA GLY A 3 -3.36 -8.28 6.90
C GLY A 3 -2.52 -9.57 6.86
N TYR A 4 -2.99 -10.63 6.21
CA TYR A 4 -2.28 -11.91 6.15
C TYR A 4 -1.06 -11.86 5.22
N CYS A 5 -1.12 -11.07 4.14
CA CYS A 5 0.01 -10.92 3.20
C CYS A 5 1.27 -10.39 3.89
N TYR A 6 1.11 -9.46 4.83
CA TYR A 6 2.24 -8.90 5.59
C TYR A 6 2.91 -9.96 6.47
N THR A 7 2.12 -10.75 7.20
CA THR A 7 2.61 -11.82 8.07
C THR A 7 3.29 -12.93 7.26
N VAL A 8 2.68 -13.33 6.14
CA VAL A 8 3.28 -14.31 5.21
C VAL A 8 4.61 -13.79 4.65
N GLY A 9 4.67 -12.50 4.27
CA GLY A 9 5.91 -11.86 3.83
C GLY A 9 6.99 -11.86 4.90
N GLN A 10 6.66 -11.58 6.16
CA GLN A 10 7.61 -11.64 7.27
C GLN A 10 8.14 -13.06 7.52
N LEU A 11 7.30 -14.09 7.41
CA LEU A 11 7.72 -15.48 7.57
C LEU A 11 8.63 -15.94 6.43
N ILE A 12 8.29 -15.58 5.19
CA ILE A 12 9.14 -15.87 4.02
C ILE A 12 10.50 -15.18 4.19
N LEU A 13 10.50 -13.92 4.61
CA LEU A 13 11.73 -13.17 4.86
C LEU A 13 12.59 -13.83 5.96
N ALA A 14 11.97 -14.27 7.05
CA ALA A 14 12.67 -15.00 8.12
C ALA A 14 13.29 -16.32 7.61
N ALA A 15 12.57 -17.06 6.78
CA ALA A 15 13.08 -18.30 6.17
C ALA A 15 14.28 -18.01 5.25
N VAL A 16 14.16 -17.05 4.34
CA VAL A 16 15.25 -16.65 3.43
C VAL A 16 16.47 -16.18 4.21
N ALA A 17 16.26 -15.42 5.28
CA ALA A 17 17.31 -14.92 6.15
C ALA A 17 18.02 -16.03 6.95
N TYR A 18 17.32 -17.13 7.29
CA TYR A 18 17.93 -18.32 7.90
C TYR A 18 18.88 -19.05 6.93
N PHE A 19 18.51 -19.16 5.65
CA PHE A 19 19.32 -19.82 4.63
C PHE A 19 20.48 -18.94 4.13
N ILE A 20 20.30 -17.61 4.05
CA ILE A 20 21.28 -16.66 3.55
C ILE A 20 21.74 -15.75 4.69
N ARG A 21 22.84 -16.14 5.36
CA ARG A 21 23.40 -15.40 6.51
C ARG A 21 24.21 -14.17 6.11
N ASP A 22 24.64 -14.08 4.85
CA ASP A 22 25.34 -12.91 4.33
C ASP A 22 24.37 -11.77 4.00
N TRP A 23 24.48 -10.65 4.71
CA TRP A 23 23.58 -9.50 4.57
C TRP A 23 23.51 -8.92 3.15
N ARG A 24 24.60 -9.01 2.38
CA ARG A 24 24.69 -8.54 0.98
C ARG A 24 23.81 -9.38 0.06
N TRP A 25 23.90 -10.71 0.18
CA TRP A 25 23.10 -11.64 -0.60
C TRP A 25 21.63 -11.62 -0.18
N LEU A 26 21.37 -11.43 1.12
CA LEU A 26 20.00 -11.27 1.63
C LEU A 26 19.34 -10.01 1.06
N THR A 27 20.04 -8.87 1.06
CA THR A 27 19.51 -7.62 0.50
C THR A 27 19.25 -7.74 -1.01
N LEU A 28 20.12 -8.46 -1.72
CA LEU A 28 19.92 -8.76 -3.15
C LEU A 28 18.68 -9.66 -3.35
N ALA A 29 18.54 -10.74 -2.60
CA ALA A 29 17.41 -11.66 -2.69
C ALA A 29 16.07 -10.95 -2.41
N VAL A 30 16.03 -10.04 -1.43
CA VAL A 30 14.83 -9.27 -1.09
C VAL A 30 14.52 -8.19 -2.12
N SER A 31 15.54 -7.54 -2.71
CA SER A 31 15.34 -6.49 -3.71
C SER A 31 14.97 -7.02 -5.10
N LEU A 32 15.37 -8.23 -5.46
CA LEU A 32 15.07 -8.86 -6.75
C LEU A 32 13.57 -8.88 -7.11
N PRO A 33 12.66 -9.33 -6.22
CA PRO A 33 11.23 -9.23 -6.46
C PRO A 33 10.76 -7.81 -6.76
N PHE A 34 11.26 -6.80 -6.05
CA PHE A 34 10.89 -5.40 -6.29
C PHE A 34 11.37 -4.91 -7.67
N TYR A 35 12.57 -5.30 -8.09
CA TYR A 35 13.05 -5.01 -9.44
C TYR A 35 12.21 -5.71 -10.51
N ALA A 36 11.81 -6.96 -10.29
CA ALA A 36 10.90 -7.65 -11.19
C ALA A 36 9.56 -6.89 -11.30
N PHE A 37 8.95 -6.51 -10.17
CA PHE A 37 7.73 -5.69 -10.17
C PHE A 37 7.90 -4.34 -10.85
N PHE A 38 9.06 -3.69 -10.68
CA PHE A 38 9.36 -2.43 -11.37
C PHE A 38 9.41 -2.62 -12.89
N LEU A 39 10.03 -3.70 -13.38
CA LEU A 39 10.05 -4.03 -14.81
C LEU A 39 8.64 -4.38 -15.33
N PHE A 40 7.85 -5.13 -14.55
CA PHE A 40 6.46 -5.45 -14.88
C PHE A 40 5.51 -4.26 -14.76
N SER A 41 5.88 -3.19 -14.04
CA SER A 41 5.03 -2.01 -13.86
C SER A 41 4.68 -1.33 -15.19
N TRP A 42 5.51 -1.48 -16.23
CA TRP A 42 5.21 -0.95 -17.56
C TRP A 42 3.99 -1.65 -18.20
N TRP A 43 3.69 -2.88 -17.80
CA TRP A 43 2.57 -3.67 -18.32
C TRP A 43 1.24 -3.39 -17.60
N PHE A 44 1.30 -2.81 -16.40
CA PHE A 44 0.11 -2.49 -15.64
C PHE A 44 -0.58 -1.28 -16.24
N HIS A 45 -1.87 -1.43 -16.56
CA HIS A 45 -2.70 -0.32 -16.97
C HIS A 45 -2.84 0.66 -15.80
N GLU A 46 -2.66 1.95 -16.07
CA GLU A 46 -2.84 2.98 -15.06
C GLU A 46 -4.30 3.02 -14.55
N SER A 47 -4.50 3.57 -13.36
CA SER A 47 -5.83 3.70 -12.78
C SER A 47 -6.76 4.50 -13.69
N SER A 48 -7.96 3.97 -13.97
CA SER A 48 -8.99 4.65 -14.78
C SER A 48 -9.34 6.04 -14.24
N ARG A 49 -9.28 6.23 -12.92
CA ARG A 49 -9.47 7.54 -12.27
C ARG A 49 -8.36 8.53 -12.62
N TRP A 50 -7.11 8.07 -12.66
CA TRP A 50 -5.96 8.92 -13.02
C TRP A 50 -5.98 9.31 -14.50
N LEU A 51 -6.28 8.35 -15.38
CA LEU A 51 -6.39 8.59 -16.83
C LEU A 51 -7.44 9.64 -17.16
N ALA A 52 -8.60 9.55 -16.49
CA ALA A 52 -9.67 10.50 -16.69
C ALA A 52 -9.39 11.88 -16.07
N LEU A 53 -8.56 11.98 -15.02
CA LEU A 53 -8.05 13.26 -14.50
C LEU A 53 -7.05 13.92 -15.46
N LYS A 54 -6.33 13.12 -16.26
CA LYS A 54 -5.33 13.57 -17.23
C LYS A 54 -5.90 13.98 -18.59
N ASN A 55 -7.22 14.15 -18.71
CA ASN A 55 -7.94 14.42 -19.97
C ASN A 55 -7.80 13.30 -21.03
N LYS A 56 -7.58 12.04 -20.61
CA LYS A 56 -7.60 10.86 -21.49
C LYS A 56 -8.79 9.95 -21.14
N PRO A 57 -10.04 10.39 -21.35
CA PRO A 57 -11.21 9.65 -20.89
C PRO A 57 -11.50 8.41 -21.77
N GLU A 58 -11.00 8.37 -23.00
CA GLU A 58 -11.13 7.23 -23.90
C GLU A 58 -10.34 6.01 -23.38
N GLU A 59 -9.06 6.21 -23.04
CA GLU A 59 -8.21 5.17 -22.42
C GLU A 59 -8.79 4.70 -21.07
N ALA A 60 -9.36 5.61 -20.29
CA ALA A 60 -10.01 5.26 -19.02
C ALA A 60 -11.22 4.33 -19.20
N VAL A 61 -12.05 4.58 -20.24
CA VAL A 61 -13.21 3.75 -20.57
C VAL A 61 -12.78 2.37 -21.08
N GLU A 62 -11.71 2.28 -21.87
CA GLU A 62 -11.14 0.99 -22.30
C GLU A 62 -10.66 0.15 -21.12
N VAL A 63 -9.94 0.75 -20.18
CA VAL A 63 -9.51 0.08 -18.94
C VAL A 63 -10.72 -0.40 -18.13
N LEU A 64 -11.74 0.44 -17.97
CA LEU A 64 -12.98 0.06 -17.27
C LEU A 64 -13.75 -1.06 -17.97
N LYS A 65 -13.80 -1.06 -19.30
CA LYS A 65 -14.41 -2.14 -20.10
C LYS A 65 -13.63 -3.44 -19.96
N SER A 66 -12.30 -3.38 -19.94
CA SER A 66 -11.43 -4.54 -19.71
C SER A 66 -11.65 -5.14 -18.32
N VAL A 67 -11.72 -4.28 -17.28
CA VAL A 67 -12.01 -4.70 -15.91
C VAL A 67 -13.45 -5.25 -15.77
N ALA A 68 -14.43 -4.66 -16.45
CA ALA A 68 -15.81 -5.15 -16.46
C ALA A 68 -15.93 -6.53 -17.12
N ARG A 69 -15.18 -6.78 -18.21
CA ARG A 69 -15.05 -8.10 -18.84
C ARG A 69 -14.43 -9.11 -17.88
N PHE A 70 -13.35 -8.75 -17.21
CA PHE A 70 -12.68 -9.62 -16.23
C PHE A 70 -13.61 -9.99 -15.05
N ASN A 71 -14.45 -9.06 -14.61
CA ASN A 71 -15.43 -9.27 -13.53
C ASN A 71 -16.76 -9.89 -14.01
N GLY A 72 -16.90 -10.27 -15.28
CA GLY A 72 -18.12 -10.88 -15.82
C GLY A 72 -19.32 -9.93 -15.92
N ARG A 73 -19.12 -8.61 -15.79
CA ARG A 73 -20.18 -7.58 -15.87
C ARG A 73 -20.12 -6.81 -17.18
N GLN A 74 -20.14 -7.55 -18.28
CA GLN A 74 -19.88 -7.03 -19.62
C GLN A 74 -20.96 -6.02 -20.08
N GLU A 75 -22.23 -6.25 -19.69
CA GLU A 75 -23.36 -5.36 -20.00
C GLU A 75 -23.30 -4.02 -19.27
N GLU A 76 -22.74 -3.98 -18.06
CA GLU A 76 -22.51 -2.73 -17.33
C GLU A 76 -21.33 -1.97 -17.94
N GLY A 77 -20.30 -2.68 -18.41
CA GLY A 77 -19.13 -2.11 -19.08
C GLY A 77 -19.43 -1.46 -20.44
N GLU A 78 -20.38 -2.01 -21.21
CA GLU A 78 -20.80 -1.40 -22.50
C GLU A 78 -21.63 -0.13 -22.31
N LYS A 79 -22.35 0.00 -21.20
CA LYS A 79 -23.11 1.21 -20.84
C LYS A 79 -22.21 2.35 -20.34
N ILE A 80 -20.93 2.08 -20.04
CA ILE A 80 -19.97 3.12 -19.64
C ILE A 80 -19.58 3.93 -20.88
N ASP A 81 -20.22 5.08 -21.04
CA ASP A 81 -19.87 6.08 -22.03
C ASP A 81 -18.89 7.12 -21.46
N VAL A 82 -18.07 7.69 -22.34
CA VAL A 82 -17.07 8.71 -22.02
C VAL A 82 -17.72 9.91 -21.31
N LYS A 83 -18.96 10.25 -21.70
CA LYS A 83 -19.71 11.38 -21.12
C LYS A 83 -20.15 11.12 -19.69
N MET A 84 -20.63 9.91 -19.35
CA MET A 84 -21.04 9.57 -17.98
C MET A 84 -19.86 9.59 -17.02
N LEU A 85 -18.69 9.16 -17.48
CA LEU A 85 -17.46 9.15 -16.69
C LEU A 85 -16.95 10.57 -16.46
N GLN A 86 -16.95 11.41 -17.50
CA GLN A 86 -16.63 12.83 -17.39
C GLN A 86 -17.61 13.60 -16.50
N GLU A 87 -18.92 13.33 -16.58
CA GLU A 87 -19.92 13.97 -15.71
C GLU A 87 -19.76 13.58 -14.25
N SER A 88 -19.53 12.29 -13.97
CA SER A 88 -19.28 11.79 -12.62
C SER A 88 -18.02 12.41 -12.02
N MET A 89 -16.97 12.52 -12.83
CA MET A 89 -15.71 13.16 -12.40
C MET A 89 -15.81 14.67 -12.28
N LYS A 90 -16.55 15.34 -13.15
CA LYS A 90 -16.82 16.78 -13.04
C LYS A 90 -17.65 17.08 -11.80
N LYS A 91 -18.56 16.18 -11.42
CA LYS A 91 -19.33 16.26 -10.16
C LYS A 91 -18.45 16.01 -8.93
N GLU A 92 -17.53 15.05 -8.98
CA GLU A 92 -16.52 14.87 -7.92
C GLU A 92 -15.57 16.07 -7.83
N MET A 93 -15.09 16.59 -8.97
CA MET A 93 -14.20 17.75 -9.03
C MET A 93 -14.91 19.05 -8.61
N SER A 94 -16.20 19.22 -8.90
CA SER A 94 -16.96 20.37 -8.40
C SER A 94 -17.14 20.33 -6.88
N ASN A 95 -17.16 19.12 -6.29
CA ASN A 95 -17.14 18.96 -4.84
C ASN A 95 -15.73 19.16 -4.25
N ILE A 96 -14.68 18.94 -5.04
CA ILE A 96 -13.28 19.18 -4.69
C ILE A 96 -12.89 20.57 -5.19
N GLN A 97 -13.36 21.62 -4.52
CA GLN A 97 -13.00 23.00 -4.83
C GLN A 97 -11.52 23.27 -4.49
N GLY A 98 -10.64 23.04 -5.46
CA GLY A 98 -9.28 23.59 -5.50
C GLY A 98 -8.15 22.56 -5.45
N SER A 99 -6.99 22.97 -5.97
CA SER A 99 -5.73 22.28 -5.76
C SER A 99 -5.35 22.40 -4.28
N TYR A 100 -5.62 21.37 -3.49
CA TYR A 100 -5.21 21.34 -2.09
C TYR A 100 -3.69 21.36 -1.98
N SER A 101 -3.14 22.37 -1.32
CA SER A 101 -1.73 22.39 -0.96
C SER A 101 -1.53 21.60 0.34
N VAL A 102 -0.32 21.08 0.56
CA VAL A 102 0.06 20.46 1.85
C VAL A 102 -0.17 21.43 3.02
N LEU A 103 -0.08 22.74 2.76
CA LEU A 103 -0.36 23.79 3.74
C LEU A 103 -1.85 23.90 4.12
N ASP A 104 -2.77 23.49 3.24
CA ASP A 104 -4.21 23.49 3.55
C ASP A 104 -4.57 22.42 4.59
N LEU A 105 -3.72 21.40 4.76
CA LEU A 105 -3.88 20.37 5.79
C LEU A 105 -3.80 20.96 7.21
N PHE A 106 -2.99 22.03 7.38
CA PHE A 106 -2.85 22.75 8.65
C PHE A 106 -3.84 23.93 8.76
N ARG A 107 -4.59 24.26 7.71
CA ARG A 107 -5.44 25.44 7.65
C ARG A 107 -6.75 25.26 8.43
N THR A 108 -7.33 24.06 8.40
CA THR A 108 -8.56 23.76 9.15
C THR A 108 -8.24 23.11 10.51
N PRO A 109 -8.81 23.58 11.63
CA PRO A 109 -8.43 23.11 12.98
C PRO A 109 -8.70 21.61 13.19
N LYS A 110 -9.77 21.05 12.61
CA LYS A 110 -10.07 19.61 12.68
C LYS A 110 -9.02 18.77 11.95
N MET A 111 -8.65 19.16 10.72
CA MET A 111 -7.61 18.47 9.93
C MET A 111 -6.22 18.59 10.58
N ARG A 112 -5.91 19.74 11.18
CA ARG A 112 -4.67 19.97 11.92
C ARG A 112 -4.53 19.01 13.10
N ILE A 113 -5.58 18.89 13.93
CA ILE A 113 -5.56 17.98 15.08
C ILE A 113 -5.41 16.53 14.60
N MET A 114 -6.16 16.10 13.58
CA MET A 114 -6.01 14.76 13.02
C MET A 114 -4.59 14.50 12.50
N THR A 115 -4.02 15.45 11.75
CA THR A 115 -2.66 15.34 11.20
C THR A 115 -1.61 15.26 12.31
N ILE A 116 -1.71 16.11 13.34
CA ILE A 116 -0.78 16.09 14.48
C ILE A 116 -0.92 14.79 15.28
N CYS A 117 -2.14 14.36 15.59
CA CYS A 117 -2.39 13.11 16.30
C CYS A 117 -1.83 11.91 15.53
N LEU A 118 -2.09 11.81 14.22
CA LEU A 118 -1.53 10.75 13.38
C LEU A 118 0.00 10.80 13.34
N SER A 119 0.58 12.01 13.24
CA SER A 119 2.04 12.18 13.25
C SER A 119 2.66 11.73 14.57
N VAL A 120 2.05 12.08 15.71
CA VAL A 120 2.53 11.66 17.04
C VAL A 120 2.39 10.16 17.24
N VAL A 121 1.26 9.57 16.83
CA VAL A 121 1.05 8.11 16.89
C VAL A 121 2.11 7.39 16.04
N TRP A 122 2.36 7.87 14.83
CA TRP A 122 3.35 7.28 13.94
C TRP A 122 4.78 7.45 14.46
N LEU A 123 5.11 8.61 15.02
CA LEU A 123 6.39 8.87 15.68
C LEU A 123 6.59 7.95 16.89
N SER A 124 5.59 7.83 17.76
CA SER A 124 5.63 6.97 18.94
C SER A 124 5.80 5.50 18.54
N THR A 125 5.05 5.05 17.54
CA THR A 125 5.15 3.68 17.01
C THR A 125 6.54 3.43 16.40
N SER A 126 7.06 4.37 15.62
CA SER A 126 8.40 4.27 15.02
C SER A 126 9.49 4.26 16.09
N PHE A 127 9.37 5.14 17.09
CA PHE A 127 10.32 5.20 18.20
C PHE A 127 10.33 3.90 19.01
N ALA A 128 9.16 3.37 19.35
CA ALA A 128 9.04 2.07 20.03
C ALA A 128 9.63 0.94 19.17
N TYR A 129 9.33 0.91 17.87
CA TYR A 129 9.83 -0.12 16.96
C TYR A 129 11.36 -0.08 16.81
N TYR A 130 11.94 1.08 16.51
CA TYR A 130 13.40 1.22 16.35
C TYR A 130 14.13 1.10 17.67
N GLY A 131 13.53 1.57 18.78
CA GLY A 131 14.07 1.39 20.13
C GLY A 131 14.17 -0.09 20.49
N LEU A 132 13.12 -0.88 20.23
CA LEU A 132 13.15 -2.33 20.37
C LEU A 132 14.19 -2.95 19.42
N ALA A 133 14.21 -2.56 18.13
CA ALA A 133 15.16 -3.08 17.14
C ALA A 133 16.63 -2.91 17.56
N MET A 134 16.99 -1.77 18.17
CA MET A 134 18.34 -1.54 18.66
C MET A 134 18.65 -2.30 19.95
N ASP A 135 17.68 -2.46 20.84
CA ASP A 135 17.90 -3.20 22.09
C ASP A 135 17.92 -4.73 21.87
N LEU A 136 17.22 -5.22 20.84
CA LEU A 136 17.24 -6.63 20.42
C LEU A 136 18.64 -7.15 20.10
N GLN A 137 19.57 -6.29 19.67
CA GLN A 137 20.98 -6.67 19.49
C GLN A 137 21.68 -6.99 20.82
N LYS A 138 21.21 -6.47 21.95
CA LYS A 138 21.77 -6.74 23.29
C LYS A 138 21.20 -8.00 23.94
N PHE A 139 20.05 -8.49 23.49
CA PHE A 139 19.42 -9.67 24.08
C PHE A 139 20.19 -10.97 23.82
N GLY A 140 21.21 -10.98 22.96
CA GLY A 140 22.03 -12.17 22.65
C GLY A 140 21.25 -13.30 21.97
N VAL A 141 19.99 -13.06 21.62
CA VAL A 141 19.12 -13.95 20.85
C VAL A 141 19.37 -13.71 19.38
N ASP A 142 19.41 -14.77 18.58
CA ASP A 142 19.56 -14.67 17.14
C ASP A 142 18.43 -13.82 16.54
N ILE A 143 18.80 -12.80 15.75
CA ILE A 143 17.89 -11.82 15.12
C ILE A 143 16.82 -12.55 14.28
N TYR A 144 17.18 -13.71 13.70
CA TYR A 144 16.25 -14.53 12.94
C TYR A 144 15.15 -15.15 13.82
N LEU A 145 15.48 -15.58 15.04
CA LEU A 145 14.53 -16.17 15.98
C LEU A 145 13.51 -15.12 16.45
N ILE A 146 13.99 -13.91 16.75
CA ILE A 146 13.15 -12.76 17.10
C ILE A 146 12.15 -12.46 15.98
N GLN A 147 12.61 -12.48 14.73
CA GLN A 147 11.74 -12.20 13.58
C GLN A 147 10.64 -13.27 13.40
N VAL A 148 10.94 -14.54 13.67
CA VAL A 148 9.93 -15.62 13.67
C VAL A 148 8.95 -15.44 14.83
N ILE A 149 9.41 -15.07 16.03
CA ILE A 149 8.54 -14.84 17.18
C ILE A 149 7.57 -13.69 16.91
N PHE A 150 8.03 -12.56 16.34
CA PHE A 150 7.15 -11.46 15.97
C PHE A 150 6.11 -11.88 14.92
N GLY A 151 6.52 -12.61 13.88
CA GLY A 151 5.60 -13.12 12.87
C GLY A 151 4.57 -14.10 13.45
N ALA A 152 4.99 -14.95 14.40
CA ALA A 152 4.13 -15.91 15.07
C ALA A 152 3.14 -15.26 16.04
N VAL A 153 3.52 -14.17 16.72
CA VAL A 153 2.65 -13.38 17.62
C VAL A 153 1.61 -12.57 16.85
N ASP A 154 1.92 -12.15 15.63
CA ASP A 154 1.00 -11.39 14.76
C ASP A 154 -0.19 -12.25 14.28
N ILE A 155 -0.03 -13.57 14.16
CA ILE A 155 -1.09 -14.51 13.77
C ILE A 155 -2.25 -14.56 14.80
N PRO A 156 -2.03 -14.88 16.09
CA PRO A 156 -3.09 -14.93 17.09
C PRO A 156 -3.71 -13.55 17.33
N ALA A 157 -2.93 -12.47 17.27
CA ALA A 157 -3.47 -11.11 17.37
C ALA A 157 -4.50 -10.83 16.26
N LYS A 158 -4.22 -11.24 15.02
CA LYS A 158 -5.14 -11.07 13.89
C LYS A 158 -6.37 -11.99 13.95
N VAL A 159 -6.22 -13.19 14.50
CA VAL A 159 -7.34 -14.12 14.73
C VAL A 159 -8.28 -13.63 15.83
N VAL A 160 -7.78 -12.95 16.87
CA VAL A 160 -8.61 -12.39 17.96
C VAL A 160 -9.35 -11.12 17.54
N ILE A 161 -8.79 -10.34 16.61
CA ILE A 161 -9.37 -9.08 16.12
C ILE A 161 -10.39 -9.31 14.99
N THR A 162 -10.33 -10.45 14.30
CA THR A 162 -11.29 -10.84 13.25
C THR A 162 -12.50 -11.54 13.86
#